data_AF-A0A1C5S7Y3-F1
#
_entry.id   AF-A0A1C5S7Y3-F1
#
_cell.length_a   1.000
_cell.length_b   1.000
_cell.length_c   1.000
_cell.angle_alpha   90.00
_cell.angle_beta   90.00
_cell.angle_gamma   90.00
#
_symmetry.space_group_name_H-M   'P 1'
#
loop_
_entity.id
_entity.type
_entity.pdbx_description
1 polymer ?
#
loop_
_entity_poly.entity_id
_entity_poly.type
_entity_poly.pdbx_seq_one_letter_code
_entity_poly.pdbx_strand_id
1 'polypeptide(L)'
;MLARTDRRITVIHQENRGLCGARNSGLVKAKGDYIAFLDSDDWIEPQMYECLIDLIIMHDLDMARCSIDQTDGEFHTDLLPNEKNANVIITGESVFELYFHEFLCKVVWNAVYKRHIVQNVIYPEGYQSEDNYASGKYLYNCNRMMITTEKLYHYWINPNSITRSNTIRKSDICMCTKLLIDDLKMEGMNSEYFLYKLNQKLARELYHYIREKDERCYVVAIQRSQKKYIETYLDLLRRIRFKFLLKKFNIKVYD
;
A
#
# COMPACT_ATOMS: atom_id res chain seq x y z
N MET A 1 23.84 9.03 17.20
CA MET A 1 24.37 8.61 18.52
C MET A 1 24.14 7.12 18.77
N LEU A 2 22.94 6.59 18.51
CA LEU A 2 22.60 5.16 18.66
C LEU A 2 23.47 4.17 17.87
N ALA A 3 23.76 4.45 16.59
CA ALA A 3 24.60 3.56 15.77
C ALA A 3 26.06 3.42 16.27
N ARG A 4 26.52 4.30 17.18
CA ARG A 4 27.85 4.20 17.79
C ARG A 4 27.87 3.24 18.98
N THR A 5 26.71 2.95 19.57
CA THR A 5 26.57 2.19 20.82
C THR A 5 25.88 0.84 20.61
N ASP A 6 25.12 0.65 19.52
CA ASP A 6 24.45 -0.61 19.21
C ASP A 6 24.92 -1.16 17.85
N ARG A 7 25.61 -2.31 17.89
CA ARG A 7 26.18 -2.98 16.69
C ARG A 7 25.12 -3.55 15.74
N ARG A 8 23.86 -3.65 16.18
CA ARG A 8 22.73 -4.10 15.35
C ARG A 8 22.30 -3.01 14.35
N ILE A 9 22.66 -1.74 14.62
CA ILE A 9 22.26 -0.60 13.80
C ILE A 9 23.30 -0.35 12.72
N THR A 10 22.87 -0.43 11.46
CA THR A 10 23.67 -0.03 10.30
C THR A 10 23.05 1.23 9.67
N VAL A 11 23.86 2.27 9.47
CA VAL A 11 23.41 3.52 8.83
C VAL A 11 23.86 3.51 7.37
N ILE A 12 22.92 3.78 6.47
CA ILE A 12 23.18 3.90 5.03
C ILE A 12 23.02 5.37 4.66
N HIS A 13 24.12 6.00 4.23
CA HIS A 13 24.08 7.34 3.65
C HIS A 13 23.96 7.23 2.13
N GLN A 14 23.01 7.94 1.55
CA GLN A 14 22.76 7.97 0.11
C GLN A 14 22.28 9.36 -0.32
N GLU A 15 22.35 9.63 -1.62
CA GLU A 15 21.66 10.78 -2.21
C GLU A 15 20.14 10.67 -1.98
N ASN A 16 19.47 11.82 -1.84
CA ASN A 16 18.03 11.85 -1.59
C ASN A 16 17.25 11.31 -2.81
N ARG A 17 16.72 10.09 -2.66
CA ARG A 17 15.88 9.38 -3.64
C ARG A 17 14.45 9.17 -3.16
N GLY A 18 14.04 9.95 -2.15
CA GLY A 18 12.74 9.82 -1.48
C GLY A 18 12.59 8.51 -0.68
N LEU A 19 11.38 8.28 -0.18
CA LEU A 19 11.03 7.14 0.68
C LEU A 19 11.21 5.80 -0.04
N CYS A 20 10.76 5.70 -1.30
CA CYS A 20 10.98 4.52 -2.15
C CYS A 20 12.47 4.15 -2.25
N GLY A 21 13.33 5.12 -2.54
CA GLY A 21 14.78 4.89 -2.64
C GLY A 21 15.40 4.49 -1.31
N ALA A 22 14.90 5.01 -0.18
CA ALA A 22 15.33 4.59 1.16
C ALA A 22 14.95 3.12 1.44
N ARG A 23 13.70 2.73 1.16
CA ARG A 23 13.24 1.33 1.34
C ARG A 23 13.97 0.36 0.41
N ASN A 24 14.19 0.73 -0.86
CA ASN A 24 15.00 -0.04 -1.80
C ASN A 24 16.41 -0.31 -1.28
N SER A 25 17.11 0.73 -0.82
CA SER A 25 18.45 0.59 -0.25
C SER A 25 18.47 -0.24 1.03
N GLY A 26 17.45 -0.10 1.87
CA GLY A 26 17.27 -0.94 3.05
C GLY A 26 17.12 -2.41 2.69
N LEU A 27 16.23 -2.74 1.75
CA LEU A 27 15.99 -4.11 1.29
C LEU A 27 17.24 -4.76 0.69
N VAL A 28 18.01 -4.03 -0.13
CA VAL A 28 19.27 -4.53 -0.71
C VAL A 28 20.32 -4.87 0.35
N LYS A 29 20.31 -4.16 1.50
CA LYS A 29 21.28 -4.38 2.58
C LYS A 29 20.79 -5.31 3.67
N ALA A 30 19.49 -5.64 3.70
CA ALA A 30 18.91 -6.47 4.72
C ALA A 30 19.42 -7.92 4.65
N LYS A 31 19.74 -8.49 5.81
CA LYS A 31 20.31 -9.85 5.94
C LYS A 31 19.53 -10.75 6.91
N GLY A 32 18.44 -10.25 7.49
CA GLY A 32 17.59 -11.00 8.41
C GLY A 32 16.62 -11.90 7.67
N ASP A 33 16.34 -13.10 8.19
CA ASP A 33 15.39 -14.05 7.57
C ASP A 33 13.95 -13.49 7.54
N TYR A 34 13.69 -12.56 8.46
CA TYR A 34 12.50 -11.75 8.52
C TYR A 34 12.82 -10.28 8.26
N ILE A 35 11.90 -9.59 7.60
CA ILE A 35 11.97 -8.17 7.30
C ILE A 35 10.75 -7.49 7.92
N ALA A 36 10.94 -6.31 8.47
CA ALA A 36 9.88 -5.42 8.93
C ALA A 36 10.23 -3.98 8.52
N PHE A 37 9.21 -3.15 8.36
CA PHE A 37 9.36 -1.72 8.09
C PHE A 37 8.86 -0.94 9.31
N LEU A 38 9.56 0.14 9.65
CA LEU A 38 9.18 1.05 10.72
C LEU A 38 9.41 2.47 10.21
N ASP A 39 8.35 3.26 10.17
CA ASP A 39 8.46 4.66 9.79
C ASP A 39 9.03 5.46 10.98
N SER A 40 9.80 6.51 10.69
CA SER A 40 10.67 7.17 11.69
C SER A 40 9.94 8.03 12.73
N ASP A 41 8.68 8.33 12.47
CA ASP A 41 7.77 9.09 13.31
C ASP A 41 6.82 8.21 14.15
N ASP A 42 6.88 6.89 13.95
CA ASP A 42 6.06 5.90 14.64
C ASP A 42 6.83 5.18 15.76
N TRP A 43 6.10 4.44 16.58
CA TRP A 43 6.68 3.50 17.55
C TRP A 43 5.90 2.19 17.62
N ILE A 44 6.50 1.19 18.25
CA ILE A 44 5.97 -0.16 18.35
C ILE A 44 6.03 -0.63 19.80
N GLU A 45 5.16 -1.58 20.13
CA GLU A 45 5.25 -2.30 21.39
C GLU A 45 6.56 -3.10 21.46
N PRO A 46 7.23 -3.19 22.62
CA PRO A 46 8.52 -3.88 22.75
C PRO A 46 8.50 -5.34 22.25
N GLN A 47 7.36 -6.00 22.36
CA GLN A 47 7.12 -7.39 21.96
C GLN A 47 6.64 -7.56 20.51
N MET A 48 6.44 -6.47 19.73
CA MET A 48 5.80 -6.56 18.41
C MET A 48 6.45 -7.62 17.51
N TYR A 49 7.77 -7.57 17.35
CA TYR A 49 8.47 -8.47 16.45
C TYR A 49 8.52 -9.90 16.99
N GLU A 50 8.64 -10.09 18.31
CA GLU A 50 8.57 -11.40 18.94
C GLU A 50 7.21 -12.05 18.67
N CYS A 51 6.10 -11.37 18.98
CA CYS A 51 4.75 -11.88 18.75
C CYS A 51 4.50 -12.24 17.28
N LEU A 52 4.90 -11.36 16.34
CA LEU A 52 4.65 -11.62 14.92
C LEU A 52 5.55 -12.73 14.35
N ILE A 53 6.80 -12.84 14.81
CA ILE A 53 7.69 -13.95 14.42
C ILE A 53 7.18 -15.27 15.01
N ASP A 54 6.71 -15.28 16.25
CA ASP A 54 6.12 -16.46 16.88
C ASP A 54 4.91 -16.96 16.10
N LEU A 55 4.02 -16.07 15.65
CA LEU A 55 2.90 -16.43 14.78
C LEU A 55 3.39 -17.04 13.46
N ILE A 56 4.44 -16.47 12.86
CA ILE A 56 5.03 -16.98 11.62
C ILE A 56 5.57 -18.40 11.81
N ILE A 57 6.29 -18.64 12.89
CA ILE A 57 6.90 -19.95 13.19
C ILE A 57 5.84 -20.97 13.57
N MET A 58 4.93 -20.61 14.48
CA MET A 58 3.92 -21.51 15.05
C MET A 58 2.91 -22.01 13.99
N HIS A 59 2.56 -21.16 13.03
CA HIS A 59 1.54 -21.46 12.02
C HIS A 59 2.08 -21.68 10.60
N ASP A 60 3.40 -21.68 10.44
CA ASP A 60 4.10 -21.70 9.15
C ASP A 60 3.51 -20.69 8.16
N LEU A 61 3.66 -19.41 8.51
CA LEU A 61 3.18 -18.28 7.71
C LEU A 61 4.33 -17.70 6.88
N ASP A 62 4.00 -17.01 5.80
CA ASP A 62 4.96 -16.17 5.07
C ASP A 62 5.02 -14.75 5.62
N MET A 63 3.97 -14.32 6.31
CA MET A 63 3.85 -13.00 6.90
C MET A 63 2.85 -13.03 8.07
N ALA A 64 3.10 -12.22 9.10
CA ALA A 64 2.12 -11.90 10.13
C ALA A 64 1.97 -10.38 10.26
N ARG A 65 0.75 -9.93 10.53
CA ARG A 65 0.40 -8.52 10.71
C ARG A 65 -0.28 -8.29 12.05
N CYS A 66 -0.21 -7.08 12.57
CA CYS A 66 -0.93 -6.67 13.78
C CYS A 66 -1.96 -5.58 13.50
N SER A 67 -2.89 -5.42 14.45
CA SER A 67 -3.69 -4.20 14.57
C SER A 67 -2.80 -3.01 14.91
N ILE A 68 -3.36 -1.82 14.69
CA ILE A 68 -2.67 -0.57 14.92
C ILE A 68 -3.61 0.36 15.69
N ASP A 69 -3.05 1.34 16.37
CA ASP A 69 -3.78 2.55 16.75
C ASP A 69 -3.15 3.77 16.09
N GLN A 70 -3.99 4.78 15.87
CA GLN A 70 -3.58 6.06 15.32
C GLN A 70 -3.75 7.12 16.39
N THR A 71 -2.75 7.98 16.56
CA THR A 71 -2.80 9.04 17.58
C THR A 71 -2.02 10.28 17.20
N ASP A 72 -2.52 11.45 17.62
CA ASP A 72 -1.81 12.74 17.58
C ASP A 72 -1.41 13.24 18.99
N GLY A 73 -1.52 12.36 19.99
CA GLY A 73 -1.31 12.65 21.41
C GLY A 73 -2.58 13.07 22.16
N GLU A 74 -3.63 13.47 21.46
CA GLU A 74 -4.94 13.80 22.07
C GLU A 74 -6.03 12.82 21.61
N PHE A 75 -6.06 12.52 20.31
CA PHE A 75 -6.97 11.55 19.72
C PHE A 75 -6.32 10.17 19.64
N HIS A 76 -7.13 9.14 19.84
CA HIS A 76 -6.74 7.75 19.63
C HIS A 76 -7.84 7.03 18.86
N THR A 77 -7.47 6.29 17.82
CA THR A 77 -8.39 5.45 17.05
C THR A 77 -7.77 4.11 16.76
N ASP A 78 -8.42 3.06 17.22
CA ASP A 78 -8.02 1.68 16.94
C ASP A 78 -8.43 1.29 15.53
N LEU A 79 -7.52 0.61 14.83
CA LEU A 79 -7.80 -0.03 13.54
C LEU A 79 -7.52 -1.52 13.67
N LEU A 80 -8.62 -2.27 13.76
CA LEU A 80 -8.64 -3.72 13.87
C LEU A 80 -8.88 -4.36 12.50
N PRO A 81 -8.45 -5.63 12.29
CA PRO A 81 -8.82 -6.38 11.10
C PRO A 81 -10.34 -6.56 11.03
N ASN A 82 -10.87 -6.80 9.82
CA ASN A 82 -12.24 -7.28 9.70
C ASN A 82 -12.41 -8.55 10.55
N GLU A 83 -13.55 -8.70 11.23
CA GLU A 83 -13.80 -9.82 12.15
C GLU A 83 -13.54 -11.19 11.51
N LYS A 84 -13.91 -11.36 10.24
CA LYS A 84 -13.68 -12.60 9.47
C LYS A 84 -12.21 -12.93 9.19
N ASN A 85 -11.31 -11.95 9.28
CA ASN A 85 -9.87 -12.05 8.99
C ASN A 85 -9.02 -12.04 10.26
N ALA A 86 -9.63 -11.76 11.41
CA ALA A 86 -8.97 -11.57 12.70
C ALA A 86 -8.50 -12.91 13.27
N ASN A 87 -7.21 -13.04 13.61
CA ASN A 87 -6.63 -14.22 14.28
C ASN A 87 -6.84 -15.56 13.55
N VAL A 88 -7.02 -15.53 12.22
CA VAL A 88 -7.19 -16.73 11.40
C VAL A 88 -6.08 -16.87 10.36
N ILE A 89 -5.74 -18.11 10.01
CA ILE A 89 -4.81 -18.39 8.92
C ILE A 89 -5.53 -18.20 7.59
N ILE A 90 -5.04 -17.27 6.79
CA ILE A 90 -5.55 -16.96 5.45
C ILE A 90 -4.55 -17.52 4.44
N THR A 91 -5.04 -18.23 3.42
CA THR A 91 -4.17 -18.99 2.49
C THR A 91 -4.53 -18.82 1.02
N GLY A 92 -3.56 -19.06 0.14
CA GLY A 92 -3.70 -19.04 -1.31
C GLY A 92 -4.23 -17.71 -1.83
N GLU A 93 -5.10 -17.76 -2.84
CA GLU A 93 -5.71 -16.58 -3.46
C GLU A 93 -6.46 -15.66 -2.48
N SER A 94 -6.94 -16.21 -1.34
CA SER A 94 -7.62 -15.41 -0.32
C SER A 94 -6.70 -14.39 0.33
N VAL A 95 -5.38 -14.63 0.33
CA VAL A 95 -4.38 -13.65 0.79
C VAL A 95 -4.40 -12.41 -0.10
N PHE A 96 -4.38 -12.59 -1.42
CA PHE A 96 -4.37 -11.46 -2.36
C PHE A 96 -5.73 -10.72 -2.39
N GLU A 97 -6.85 -11.40 -2.13
CA GLU A 97 -8.16 -10.74 -2.01
C GLU A 97 -8.18 -9.65 -0.91
N LEU A 98 -7.39 -9.81 0.16
CA LEU A 98 -7.30 -8.82 1.24
C LEU A 98 -6.87 -7.44 0.73
N TYR A 99 -6.09 -7.37 -0.34
CA TYR A 99 -5.66 -6.10 -0.95
C TYR A 99 -6.85 -5.17 -1.27
N PHE A 100 -8.00 -5.74 -1.63
CA PHE A 100 -9.16 -4.96 -2.04
C PHE A 100 -10.03 -4.49 -0.87
N HIS A 101 -10.09 -5.25 0.22
CA HIS A 101 -11.09 -5.06 1.27
C HIS A 101 -10.56 -4.99 2.71
N GLU A 102 -9.27 -5.24 2.94
CA GLU A 102 -8.64 -5.14 4.27
C GLU A 102 -7.73 -3.92 4.33
N PHE A 103 -7.98 -3.00 5.26
CA PHE A 103 -7.20 -1.76 5.36
C PHE A 103 -5.79 -2.02 5.86
N LEU A 104 -5.66 -2.89 6.87
CA LEU A 104 -4.37 -3.29 7.46
C LEU A 104 -3.44 -4.02 6.48
N CYS A 105 -3.97 -4.42 5.31
CA CYS A 105 -3.19 -5.02 4.22
C CYS A 105 -2.75 -4.02 3.15
N LYS A 106 -3.02 -2.71 3.33
CA LYS A 106 -2.61 -1.65 2.38
C LYS A 106 -1.40 -0.84 2.85
N VAL A 107 -0.93 -1.12 4.05
CA VAL A 107 0.29 -0.56 4.64
C VAL A 107 1.37 -1.63 4.72
N VAL A 108 2.64 -1.22 4.82
CA VAL A 108 3.77 -2.18 4.84
C VAL A 108 4.39 -2.36 6.22
N TRP A 109 4.17 -1.43 7.14
CA TRP A 109 4.89 -1.32 8.41
C TRP A 109 4.27 -2.10 9.58
N ASN A 110 2.99 -2.48 9.53
CA ASN A 110 2.32 -3.22 10.60
C ASN A 110 2.59 -4.74 10.59
N ALA A 111 3.74 -5.16 10.06
CA ALA A 111 3.96 -6.52 9.61
C ALA A 111 5.40 -6.98 9.72
N VAL A 112 5.55 -8.29 9.91
CA VAL A 112 6.81 -9.03 9.71
C VAL A 112 6.62 -9.97 8.52
N TYR A 113 7.59 -9.98 7.61
CA TYR A 113 7.58 -10.77 6.38
C TYR A 113 8.76 -11.75 6.38
N LYS A 114 8.57 -12.98 5.91
CA LYS A 114 9.70 -13.80 5.44
C LYS A 114 10.41 -13.06 4.30
N ARG A 115 11.74 -13.05 4.29
CA ARG A 115 12.56 -12.28 3.34
C ARG A 115 12.14 -12.47 1.87
N HIS A 116 11.83 -13.71 1.48
CA HIS A 116 11.50 -14.04 0.09
C HIS A 116 10.24 -13.30 -0.44
N ILE A 117 9.35 -12.85 0.43
CA ILE A 117 8.15 -12.09 0.08
C ILE A 117 8.48 -10.69 -0.44
N VAL A 118 9.52 -10.07 0.13
CA VAL A 118 9.82 -8.64 -0.08
C VAL A 118 11.09 -8.39 -0.89
N GLN A 119 12.07 -9.30 -0.86
CA GLN A 119 13.43 -9.04 -1.37
C GLN A 119 13.51 -8.70 -2.87
N ASN A 120 12.56 -9.19 -3.66
CA ASN A 120 12.53 -8.98 -5.11
C ASN A 120 11.58 -7.84 -5.53
N VAL A 121 10.97 -7.15 -4.58
CA VAL A 121 10.07 -6.03 -4.86
C VAL A 121 10.88 -4.73 -4.88
N ILE A 122 10.91 -4.08 -6.04
CA ILE A 122 11.53 -2.78 -6.22
C ILE A 122 10.44 -1.72 -6.11
N TYR A 123 10.58 -0.81 -5.13
CA TYR A 123 9.66 0.31 -4.97
C TYR A 123 9.81 1.29 -6.14
N PRO A 124 8.70 1.77 -6.73
CA PRO A 124 8.75 2.67 -7.86
C PRO A 124 9.16 4.06 -7.41
N GLU A 125 10.45 4.37 -7.57
CA GLU A 125 11.02 5.66 -7.18
C GLU A 125 10.36 6.83 -7.91
N GLY A 126 10.24 7.95 -7.20
CA GLY A 126 9.61 9.14 -7.73
C GLY A 126 8.08 9.14 -7.66
N TYR A 127 7.43 8.13 -7.06
CA TYR A 127 6.00 8.13 -6.75
C TYR A 127 5.74 8.19 -5.24
N GLN A 128 4.61 8.79 -4.87
CA GLN A 128 3.99 8.68 -3.54
C GLN A 128 2.90 7.60 -3.56
N SER A 129 2.47 7.11 -2.40
CA SER A 129 1.53 5.95 -2.31
C SER A 129 2.17 4.64 -2.76
N GLU A 130 3.47 4.52 -2.56
CA GLU A 130 4.27 3.34 -2.84
C GLU A 130 3.83 2.11 -2.03
N ASP A 131 3.25 2.32 -0.84
CA ASP A 131 2.66 1.25 -0.04
C ASP A 131 1.55 0.51 -0.79
N ASN A 132 0.77 1.21 -1.61
CA ASN A 132 -0.28 0.59 -2.42
C ASN A 132 0.31 -0.37 -3.46
N TYR A 133 1.46 -0.03 -4.07
CA TYR A 133 2.17 -0.93 -4.96
C TYR A 133 2.81 -2.09 -4.19
N ALA A 134 3.61 -1.78 -3.16
CA ALA A 134 4.40 -2.77 -2.43
C ALA A 134 3.52 -3.78 -1.68
N SER A 135 2.46 -3.32 -1.00
CA SER A 135 1.52 -4.23 -0.32
C SER A 135 0.83 -5.19 -1.29
N GLY A 136 0.44 -4.73 -2.49
CA GLY A 136 -0.10 -5.59 -3.54
C GLY A 136 0.89 -6.69 -3.96
N LYS A 137 2.17 -6.33 -4.16
CA LYS A 137 3.23 -7.30 -4.47
C LYS A 137 3.45 -8.29 -3.34
N TYR A 138 3.51 -7.82 -2.09
CA TYR A 138 3.75 -8.68 -0.93
C TYR A 138 2.60 -9.67 -0.72
N LEU A 139 1.35 -9.23 -0.88
CA LEU A 139 0.20 -10.11 -0.79
C LEU A 139 0.15 -11.12 -1.94
N TYR A 140 0.55 -10.72 -3.15
CA TYR A 140 0.61 -11.64 -4.29
C TYR A 140 1.69 -12.72 -4.12
N ASN A 141 2.84 -12.35 -3.55
CA ASN A 141 3.93 -13.28 -3.29
C ASN A 141 3.69 -14.19 -2.06
N CYS A 142 2.67 -13.87 -1.25
CA CYS A 142 2.39 -14.52 0.02
C CYS A 142 1.35 -15.63 -0.15
N ASN A 143 1.63 -16.83 0.36
CA ASN A 143 0.70 -17.95 0.31
C ASN A 143 -0.05 -18.13 1.63
N ARG A 144 0.56 -17.81 2.78
CA ARG A 144 -0.07 -18.00 4.10
C ARG A 144 0.20 -16.81 5.01
N MET A 145 -0.83 -16.22 5.60
CA MET A 145 -0.67 -15.13 6.56
C MET A 145 -1.71 -15.13 7.67
N MET A 146 -1.49 -14.30 8.68
CA MET A 146 -2.45 -13.99 9.74
C MET A 146 -2.41 -12.49 10.07
N ILE A 147 -3.55 -11.94 10.48
CA ILE A 147 -3.64 -10.60 11.08
C ILE A 147 -4.11 -10.76 12.52
N THR A 148 -3.23 -10.48 13.48
CA THR A 148 -3.60 -10.51 14.90
C THR A 148 -4.41 -9.28 15.30
N THR A 149 -5.33 -9.45 16.24
CA THR A 149 -6.06 -8.33 16.85
C THR A 149 -5.20 -7.52 17.82
N GLU A 150 -4.05 -8.05 18.24
CA GLU A 150 -3.11 -7.35 19.12
C GLU A 150 -2.65 -6.03 18.49
N LYS A 151 -2.72 -4.95 19.27
CA LYS A 151 -2.30 -3.61 18.85
C LYS A 151 -0.84 -3.44 19.23
N LEU A 152 0.04 -3.56 18.24
CA LEU A 152 1.49 -3.62 18.47
C LEU A 152 2.26 -2.50 17.75
N TYR A 153 1.57 -1.70 16.94
CA TYR A 153 2.15 -0.60 16.20
C TYR A 153 1.30 0.66 16.39
N HIS A 154 1.96 1.78 16.68
CA HIS A 154 1.32 3.06 16.95
C HIS A 154 1.69 4.04 15.85
N TYR A 155 0.70 4.44 15.07
CA TYR A 155 0.84 5.36 13.97
C TYR A 155 0.64 6.80 14.42
N TRP A 156 1.69 7.60 14.33
CA TRP A 156 1.66 9.00 14.73
C TRP A 156 1.04 9.88 13.65
N ILE A 157 -0.06 10.54 13.99
CA ILE A 157 -0.69 11.57 13.17
C ILE A 157 -0.11 12.90 13.61
N ASN A 158 0.89 13.41 12.90
CA ASN A 158 1.36 14.76 13.17
C ASN A 158 0.29 15.80 12.74
N PRO A 159 -0.29 16.60 13.65
CA PRO A 159 -1.32 17.58 13.32
C PRO A 159 -0.79 18.72 12.45
N ASN A 160 0.52 18.97 12.49
CA ASN A 160 1.24 19.93 11.66
C ASN A 160 1.83 19.28 10.39
N SER A 161 1.45 18.03 10.09
CA SER A 161 2.04 17.27 9.01
C SER A 161 1.78 17.85 7.62
N ILE A 162 2.85 17.89 6.84
CA ILE A 162 2.89 18.17 5.41
C ILE A 162 2.12 17.08 4.63
N THR A 163 1.86 15.89 5.18
CA THR A 163 1.03 14.85 4.52
C THR A 163 -0.44 15.28 4.36
N ARG A 164 -0.91 16.32 5.08
CA ARG A 164 -2.19 17.00 4.83
C ARG A 164 -2.06 18.28 3.98
N SER A 165 -0.84 18.71 3.69
CA SER A 165 -0.60 19.82 2.76
C SER A 165 -0.89 19.39 1.33
N ASN A 166 -1.15 20.38 0.46
CA ASN A 166 -1.32 20.27 -1.00
C ASN A 166 -0.07 19.71 -1.73
N THR A 167 0.66 18.75 -1.16
CA THR A 167 1.91 18.19 -1.69
C THR A 167 1.72 16.77 -2.22
N ILE A 168 0.71 16.03 -1.76
CA ILE A 168 0.42 14.68 -2.27
C ILE A 168 0.00 14.74 -3.73
N ARG A 169 0.76 14.14 -4.64
CA ARG A 169 0.39 14.00 -6.05
C ARG A 169 -0.66 12.90 -6.17
N LYS A 170 -1.92 13.32 -6.28
CA LYS A 170 -3.07 12.40 -6.37
C LYS A 170 -3.03 11.47 -7.59
N SER A 171 -2.25 11.82 -8.61
CA SER A 171 -1.97 10.94 -9.75
C SER A 171 -1.14 9.71 -9.37
N ASP A 172 -0.29 9.80 -8.34
CA ASP A 172 0.71 8.77 -8.05
C ASP A 172 0.05 7.45 -7.62
N ILE A 173 -1.08 7.49 -6.90
CA ILE A 173 -1.83 6.26 -6.59
C ILE A 173 -2.32 5.55 -7.87
N CYS A 174 -2.77 6.29 -8.88
CA CYS A 174 -3.19 5.72 -10.17
C CYS A 174 -2.00 5.07 -10.87
N MET A 175 -0.82 5.71 -10.81
CA MET A 175 0.41 5.20 -11.40
C MET A 175 0.90 3.95 -10.68
N CYS A 176 0.93 3.95 -9.34
CA CYS A 176 1.28 2.79 -8.53
C CYS A 176 0.35 1.60 -8.80
N THR A 177 -0.97 1.80 -8.89
CA THR A 177 -1.91 0.73 -9.23
C THR A 177 -1.72 0.24 -10.68
N LYS A 178 -1.42 1.14 -11.63
CA LYS A 178 -1.14 0.75 -13.02
C LYS A 178 0.14 -0.09 -13.13
N LEU A 179 1.21 0.34 -12.46
CA LEU A 179 2.48 -0.40 -12.39
C LEU A 179 2.27 -1.77 -11.76
N LEU A 180 1.53 -1.84 -10.65
CA LEU A 180 1.18 -3.12 -10.02
C LEU A 180 0.47 -4.06 -11.00
N ILE A 181 -0.52 -3.56 -11.76
CA ILE A 181 -1.23 -4.38 -12.77
C ILE A 181 -0.27 -4.91 -13.83
N ASP A 182 0.63 -4.07 -14.33
CA ASP A 182 1.57 -4.45 -15.40
C ASP A 182 2.57 -5.48 -14.89
N ASP A 183 3.17 -5.24 -13.72
CA ASP A 183 4.17 -6.13 -13.14
C ASP A 183 3.57 -7.48 -12.76
N LEU A 184 2.37 -7.50 -12.15
CA LEU A 184 1.69 -8.76 -11.84
C LEU A 184 1.40 -9.57 -13.10
N LYS A 185 1.00 -8.93 -14.20
CA LYS A 185 0.82 -9.62 -15.50
C LYS A 185 2.12 -10.21 -16.02
N MET A 186 3.22 -9.45 -15.92
CA MET A 186 4.54 -9.93 -16.33
C MET A 186 5.02 -11.11 -15.47
N GLU A 187 4.62 -11.15 -14.21
CA GLU A 187 4.91 -12.23 -13.26
C GLU A 187 3.95 -13.42 -13.36
N GLY A 188 3.01 -13.39 -14.30
CA GLY A 188 2.14 -14.53 -14.59
C GLY A 188 0.73 -14.46 -14.00
N MET A 189 0.31 -13.32 -13.44
CA MET A 189 -1.10 -13.10 -13.06
C MET A 189 -2.00 -13.23 -14.30
N ASN A 190 -2.74 -14.34 -14.36
CA ASN A 190 -3.67 -14.67 -15.43
C ASN A 190 -5.13 -14.78 -14.94
N SER A 191 -5.38 -14.65 -13.63
CA SER A 191 -6.73 -14.68 -13.06
C SER A 191 -7.55 -13.51 -13.57
N GLU A 192 -8.53 -13.80 -14.44
CA GLU A 192 -9.46 -12.79 -14.97
C GLU A 192 -10.18 -12.05 -13.84
N TYR A 193 -10.50 -12.76 -12.75
CA TYR A 193 -11.14 -12.20 -11.58
C TYR A 193 -10.28 -11.12 -10.90
N PHE A 194 -9.02 -11.43 -10.59
CA PHE A 194 -8.11 -10.47 -9.96
C PHE A 194 -7.75 -9.32 -10.88
N LEU A 195 -7.51 -9.60 -12.16
CA LEU A 195 -7.28 -8.56 -13.16
C LEU A 195 -8.49 -7.63 -13.24
N TYR A 196 -9.71 -8.15 -13.26
CA TYR A 196 -10.92 -7.34 -13.26
C TYR A 196 -11.00 -6.44 -12.01
N LYS A 197 -10.74 -6.99 -10.82
CA LYS A 197 -10.74 -6.25 -9.54
C LYS A 197 -9.68 -5.15 -9.48
N LEU A 198 -8.47 -5.42 -9.96
CA LEU A 198 -7.41 -4.41 -10.08
C LEU A 198 -7.81 -3.28 -11.04
N ASN A 199 -8.38 -3.63 -12.20
CA ASN A 199 -8.83 -2.63 -13.16
C ASN A 199 -10.01 -1.79 -12.62
N GLN A 200 -10.92 -2.40 -11.85
CA GLN A 200 -11.96 -1.68 -11.09
C GLN A 200 -11.37 -0.70 -10.08
N LYS A 201 -10.35 -1.11 -9.33
CA LYS A 201 -9.64 -0.24 -8.39
C LYS A 201 -9.00 0.94 -9.11
N LEU A 202 -8.25 0.70 -10.18
CA LEU A 202 -7.62 1.77 -10.98
C LEU A 202 -8.67 2.73 -11.60
N ALA A 203 -9.78 2.20 -12.13
CA ALA A 203 -10.84 3.04 -12.69
C ALA A 203 -11.49 3.94 -11.64
N ARG A 204 -11.65 3.45 -10.40
CA ARG A 204 -12.12 4.27 -9.28
C ARG A 204 -11.12 5.35 -8.91
N GLU A 205 -9.83 5.04 -8.86
CA GLU A 205 -8.77 6.01 -8.56
C GLU A 205 -8.71 7.13 -9.62
N LEU A 206 -8.74 6.76 -10.90
CA LEU A 206 -8.83 7.72 -12.00
C LEU A 206 -10.08 8.60 -11.91
N TYR A 207 -11.23 8.00 -11.57
CA TYR A 207 -12.45 8.76 -11.32
C TYR A 207 -12.30 9.76 -10.17
N HIS A 208 -11.68 9.35 -9.05
CA HIS A 208 -11.45 10.22 -7.90
C HIS A 208 -10.47 11.35 -8.23
N TYR A 209 -9.40 11.05 -8.97
CA TYR A 209 -8.44 12.03 -9.46
C TYR A 209 -9.10 13.09 -10.36
N ILE A 210 -9.99 12.69 -11.27
CA ILE A 210 -10.73 13.63 -12.13
C ILE A 210 -11.76 14.44 -11.32
N ARG A 211 -12.38 13.84 -10.30
CA ARG A 211 -13.39 14.49 -9.46
C ARG A 211 -12.80 15.56 -8.56
N GLU A 212 -11.69 15.25 -7.92
CA GLU A 212 -11.03 16.11 -6.95
C GLU A 212 -10.06 17.02 -7.68
N LYS A 213 -10.52 18.23 -8.03
CA LYS A 213 -9.66 19.26 -8.62
C LYS A 213 -8.40 19.43 -7.76
N ASP A 214 -7.25 19.01 -8.29
CA ASP A 214 -5.96 19.37 -7.72
C ASP A 214 -5.59 20.74 -8.31
N GLU A 215 -5.45 21.74 -7.46
CA GLU A 215 -5.18 23.12 -7.86
C GLU A 215 -3.86 23.27 -8.62
N ARG A 216 -2.93 22.30 -8.46
CA ARG A 216 -1.64 22.27 -9.17
C ARG A 216 -1.75 21.64 -10.55
N CYS A 217 -2.66 20.67 -10.73
CA CYS A 217 -2.78 19.87 -11.94
C CYS A 217 -4.23 19.40 -12.12
N TYR A 218 -4.88 19.79 -13.20
CA TYR A 218 -6.24 19.34 -13.52
C TYR A 218 -6.29 18.70 -14.90
N VAL A 219 -7.20 17.73 -15.05
CA VAL A 219 -7.38 17.00 -16.30
C VAL A 219 -8.11 17.89 -17.31
N VAL A 220 -7.43 18.23 -18.41
CA VAL A 220 -8.00 19.03 -19.52
C VAL A 220 -8.51 18.17 -20.67
N ALA A 221 -7.97 16.97 -20.81
CA ALA A 221 -8.29 16.06 -21.88
C ALA A 221 -8.09 14.60 -21.45
N ILE A 222 -8.81 13.69 -22.09
CA ILE A 222 -8.71 12.25 -21.89
C ILE A 222 -8.78 11.52 -23.24
N GLN A 223 -7.95 10.49 -23.41
CA GLN A 223 -8.01 9.63 -24.59
C GLN A 223 -9.32 8.85 -24.61
N ARG A 224 -9.87 8.57 -25.81
CA ARG A 224 -11.09 7.77 -25.95
C ARG A 224 -10.92 6.37 -25.39
N SER A 225 -9.74 5.77 -25.57
CA SER A 225 -9.36 4.48 -25.00
C SER A 225 -9.43 4.50 -23.46
N GLN A 226 -8.84 5.52 -22.83
CA GLN A 226 -8.84 5.71 -21.38
C GLN A 226 -10.25 6.00 -20.84
N LYS A 227 -11.04 6.82 -21.54
CA LYS A 227 -12.46 7.04 -21.21
C LYS A 227 -13.23 5.72 -21.24
N LYS A 228 -13.08 4.92 -22.29
CA LYS A 228 -13.75 3.62 -22.43
C LYS A 228 -13.32 2.67 -21.33
N TYR A 229 -12.03 2.65 -20.99
CA TYR A 229 -11.49 1.87 -19.87
C TYR A 229 -12.17 2.25 -18.55
N ILE A 230 -12.19 3.54 -18.18
CA ILE A 230 -12.82 4.02 -16.93
C ILE A 230 -14.31 3.65 -16.93
N GLU A 231 -15.04 3.91 -18.02
CA GLU A 231 -16.46 3.58 -18.10
C GLU A 231 -16.73 2.08 -17.95
N THR A 232 -15.86 1.21 -18.48
CA THR A 232 -16.03 -0.26 -18.44
C THR A 232 -16.01 -0.77 -17.01
N TYR A 233 -15.08 -0.28 -16.18
CA TYR A 233 -14.81 -0.82 -14.85
C TYR A 233 -15.48 -0.04 -13.70
N LEU A 234 -16.11 1.10 -13.97
CA LEU A 234 -16.94 1.79 -12.97
C LEU A 234 -18.32 1.16 -12.85
N ASP A 235 -18.85 1.14 -11.61
CA ASP A 235 -20.27 0.89 -11.35
C ASP A 235 -21.17 1.95 -12.02
N LEU A 236 -22.46 1.63 -12.15
CA LEU A 236 -23.42 2.45 -12.89
C LEU A 236 -23.47 3.90 -12.37
N LEU A 237 -23.53 4.10 -11.05
CA LEU A 237 -23.65 5.42 -10.46
C LEU A 237 -22.39 6.26 -10.68
N ARG A 238 -21.21 5.67 -10.47
CA ARG A 238 -19.93 6.36 -10.75
C ARG A 238 -19.76 6.62 -12.24
N ARG A 239 -20.19 5.72 -13.12
CA ARG A 239 -20.14 5.90 -14.58
C ARG A 239 -20.99 7.08 -15.05
N ILE A 240 -22.21 7.23 -14.52
CA ILE A 240 -23.07 8.38 -14.82
C ILE A 240 -22.43 9.67 -14.31
N ARG A 241 -21.93 9.68 -13.07
CA ARG A 241 -21.23 10.83 -12.48
C ARG A 241 -19.98 11.19 -13.26
N PHE A 242 -19.22 10.21 -13.73
CA PHE A 242 -18.02 10.41 -14.54
C PHE A 242 -18.35 11.16 -15.84
N LYS A 243 -19.37 10.72 -16.58
CA LYS A 243 -19.83 11.42 -17.79
C LYS A 243 -20.25 12.86 -17.50
N PHE A 244 -20.92 13.08 -16.37
CA PHE A 244 -21.28 14.43 -15.92
C PHE A 244 -20.04 15.27 -15.58
N LEU A 245 -19.03 14.72 -14.90
CA LEU A 245 -17.79 15.43 -14.58
C LEU A 245 -17.02 15.86 -15.83
N LEU A 246 -16.93 14.99 -16.85
CA LEU A 246 -16.29 15.34 -18.12
C LEU A 246 -16.95 16.57 -18.76
N LYS A 247 -18.29 16.64 -18.75
CA LYS A 247 -19.04 17.80 -19.25
C LYS A 247 -18.88 19.02 -18.35
N LYS A 248 -19.03 18.86 -17.03
CA LYS A 248 -18.95 19.93 -16.03
C LYS A 248 -17.59 20.64 -16.06
N PHE A 249 -16.52 19.89 -16.28
CA PHE A 249 -15.15 20.42 -16.30
C PHE A 249 -14.61 20.65 -17.72
N ASN A 250 -15.46 20.52 -18.75
CA ASN A 250 -15.09 20.72 -20.15
C ASN A 250 -13.85 19.90 -20.58
N ILE A 251 -13.77 18.64 -20.11
CA ILE A 251 -12.65 17.74 -20.40
C ILE A 251 -12.80 17.23 -21.83
N LYS A 252 -11.84 17.54 -22.69
CA LYS A 252 -11.85 17.13 -24.10
C LYS A 252 -11.64 15.62 -24.21
N VAL A 253 -12.40 14.96 -25.09
CA VAL A 253 -12.14 13.57 -25.47
C VAL A 253 -11.46 13.59 -26.82
N TYR A 254 -10.25 13.05 -26.90
CA TYR A 254 -9.48 12.93 -28.14
C TYR A 254 -9.20 11.47 -28.46
N ASP A 255 -8.88 11.18 -29.71
CA ASP A 255 -8.59 9.83 -30.19
C ASP A 255 -7.15 9.40 -29.85
#